data_AF-A0A939ESE4-F1
#
_entry.id   AF-A0A939ESE4-F1
#
_cell.length_a   1.000
_cell.length_b   1.000
_cell.length_c   1.000
_cell.angle_alpha   90.00
_cell.angle_beta   90.00
_cell.angle_gamma   90.00
#
_symmetry.space_group_name_H-M   'P 1'
#
loop_
_entity.id
_entity.type
_entity.pdbx_description
1 polymer ?
#
loop_
_entity_poly.entity_id
_entity_poly.type
_entity_poly.pdbx_seq_one_letter_code
_entity_poly.pdbx_strand_id
1 'polypeptide(L)'
;MRPILYPSILLAALLGLSQCKQDAPSPLSQLPPATQTGANTFGCLVNGKPWTPQGYSGAANYSVSYDRVSTGGVLDVRAYRIYGSTTTESQYIVLFGA
;
A
#
# COMPACT_ATOMS: atom_id res chain seq x y z
N MET A 1 -51.85 23.31 18.73
CA MET A 1 -50.84 23.04 17.67
C MET A 1 -49.45 22.97 18.31
N ARG A 2 -48.94 21.78 18.69
CA ARG A 2 -47.54 21.58 19.16
C ARG A 2 -47.08 20.13 19.54
N PRO A 3 -47.83 19.02 19.41
CA PRO A 3 -47.32 17.72 19.86
C PRO A 3 -46.42 16.99 18.85
N ILE A 4 -46.40 17.43 17.58
CA ILE A 4 -45.67 16.73 16.49
C ILE A 4 -44.17 17.07 16.49
N LEU A 5 -43.72 18.10 17.21
CA LEU A 5 -42.31 18.54 17.19
C LEU A 5 -41.37 17.56 17.93
N TYR A 6 -41.84 16.94 19.02
CA TYR A 6 -41.06 16.00 19.83
C TYR A 6 -40.72 14.67 19.12
N PRO A 7 -41.67 13.97 18.45
CA PRO A 7 -41.34 12.73 17.75
C PRO A 7 -40.40 12.97 16.56
N SER A 8 -40.45 14.14 15.92
CA SER A 8 -39.52 14.50 14.83
C SER A 8 -38.09 14.68 15.33
N ILE A 9 -37.89 15.31 16.50
CA ILE A 9 -36.57 15.46 17.12
C ILE A 9 -36.02 14.09 17.56
N LEU A 10 -36.88 13.23 18.11
CA LEU A 10 -36.50 11.88 18.51
C LEU A 10 -36.10 11.03 17.30
N LEU A 11 -36.88 11.08 16.22
CA LEU A 11 -36.59 10.35 14.98
C LEU A 11 -35.26 10.82 14.33
N ALA A 12 -35.01 12.13 14.32
CA ALA A 12 -33.73 12.68 13.85
C ALA A 12 -32.54 12.22 14.71
N ALA A 13 -32.71 12.11 16.03
CA ALA A 13 -31.68 11.59 16.92
C ALA A 13 -31.39 10.09 16.69
N LEU A 14 -32.42 9.27 16.43
CA LEU A 14 -32.23 7.85 16.11
C LEU A 14 -31.52 7.64 14.75
N LEU A 15 -31.82 8.46 13.74
CA LEU A 15 -31.16 8.41 12.43
C LEU A 15 -29.68 8.83 12.51
N GLY A 16 -29.32 9.74 13.42
CA GLY A 16 -27.92 10.13 13.66
C GLY A 16 -27.06 9.02 14.27
N LEU A 17 -27.69 8.07 14.98
CA LEU A 17 -27.04 6.93 15.63
C LEU A 17 -26.93 5.70 14.71
N SER A 18 -27.67 5.65 13.60
CA SER A 18 -27.68 4.52 12.65
C SER A 18 -26.60 4.61 11.57
N GLN A 19 -25.49 5.30 11.82
CA GLN A 19 -24.41 5.38 10.84
C GLN A 19 -23.70 4.03 10.72
N CYS A 20 -23.80 3.41 9.54
CA CYS A 20 -22.97 2.26 9.19
C CYS A 20 -21.50 2.69 9.21
N LYS A 21 -20.71 2.13 10.11
CA LYS A 21 -19.25 2.21 10.02
C LYS A 21 -18.85 1.41 8.79
N GLN A 22 -18.23 2.09 7.83
CA GLN A 22 -17.57 1.40 6.73
C GLN A 22 -16.33 0.72 7.30
N ASP A 23 -16.22 -0.59 7.12
CA ASP A 23 -15.04 -1.33 7.55
C ASP A 23 -13.81 -0.75 6.85
N ALA A 24 -12.71 -0.63 7.61
CA ALA A 24 -11.44 -0.23 7.01
C ALA A 24 -11.04 -1.26 5.94
N PRO A 25 -10.51 -0.83 4.80
CA PRO A 25 -10.08 -1.76 3.76
C PRO A 25 -9.02 -2.70 4.31
N SER A 26 -9.13 -3.99 3.97
CA SER A 26 -8.12 -4.98 4.37
C SER A 26 -6.73 -4.55 3.87
N PRO A 27 -5.64 -4.88 4.61
CA PRO A 27 -4.29 -4.54 4.16
C PRO A 27 -3.97 -5.07 2.75
N LEU A 28 -4.47 -6.25 2.41
CA LEU A 28 -4.25 -6.87 1.10
C LEU A 28 -4.91 -6.09 -0.03
N SER A 29 -6.14 -5.59 0.17
CA SER A 29 -6.86 -4.78 -0.82
C SER A 29 -6.21 -3.42 -1.10
N GLN A 30 -5.23 -3.01 -0.29
CA GLN A 30 -4.47 -1.77 -0.49
C GLN A 30 -3.22 -1.98 -1.37
N LEU A 31 -2.90 -3.23 -1.74
CA LEU A 31 -1.79 -3.52 -2.65
C LEU A 31 -2.22 -3.32 -4.12
N PRO A 32 -1.27 -2.94 -5.00
CA PRO A 32 -1.54 -2.89 -6.43
C PRO A 32 -1.99 -4.26 -6.94
N PRO A 33 -2.94 -4.32 -7.90
CA PRO A 33 -3.29 -5.57 -8.55
C PRO A 33 -2.07 -6.14 -9.30
N ALA A 34 -1.97 -7.47 -9.34
CA ALA A 34 -0.99 -8.13 -10.19
C ALA A 34 -1.31 -7.82 -11.66
N THR A 35 -0.28 -7.47 -12.43
CA THR A 35 -0.43 -7.14 -13.85
C THR A 35 0.29 -8.17 -14.72
N GLN A 36 -0.29 -8.49 -15.89
CA GLN A 36 0.36 -9.31 -16.92
C GLN A 36 0.98 -8.47 -18.04
N THR A 37 0.76 -7.16 -18.03
CA THR A 37 1.25 -6.22 -19.05
C THR A 37 2.61 -5.62 -18.71
N GLY A 38 3.24 -6.04 -17.62
CA GLY A 38 4.53 -5.50 -17.20
C GLY A 38 4.46 -4.05 -16.73
N ALA A 39 3.37 -3.63 -16.09
CA ALA A 39 3.17 -2.26 -15.61
C ALA A 39 4.08 -1.88 -14.41
N ASN A 40 5.14 -2.67 -14.14
CA ASN A 40 6.10 -2.48 -13.05
C ASN A 40 5.42 -2.34 -11.68
N THR A 41 4.35 -3.11 -11.46
CA THR A 41 3.61 -3.12 -10.19
C THR A 41 4.25 -4.08 -9.20
N PHE A 42 4.62 -3.57 -8.02
CA PHE A 42 5.12 -4.36 -6.91
C PHE A 42 4.41 -3.95 -5.61
N GLY A 43 4.09 -4.92 -4.77
CA GLY A 43 3.63 -4.68 -3.41
C GLY A 43 3.55 -5.96 -2.59
N CYS A 44 3.73 -5.86 -1.28
CA CYS A 44 3.63 -6.99 -0.36
C CYS A 44 3.19 -6.52 1.02
N LEU A 45 2.84 -7.46 1.90
CA LEU A 45 2.59 -7.15 3.31
C LEU A 45 3.88 -7.32 4.10
N VAL A 46 4.30 -6.27 4.82
CA VAL A 46 5.39 -6.32 5.80
C VAL A 46 4.76 -6.18 7.17
N ASN A 47 4.85 -7.25 7.99
CA ASN A 47 4.19 -7.31 9.30
C ASN A 47 2.68 -6.98 9.22
N GLY A 48 2.00 -7.51 8.20
CA GLY A 48 0.56 -7.29 7.98
C GLY A 48 0.19 -5.90 7.44
N LYS A 49 1.16 -5.00 7.19
CA LYS A 49 0.93 -3.66 6.64
C LYS A 49 1.34 -3.60 5.16
N PRO A 50 0.60 -2.89 4.30
CA PRO A 50 0.92 -2.78 2.89
C PRO A 50 2.22 -2.01 2.67
N TRP A 51 3.08 -2.60 1.85
CA TRP A 51 4.33 -2.02 1.39
C TRP A 51 4.35 -2.01 -0.14
N THR A 52 4.72 -0.87 -0.70
CA THR A 52 4.74 -0.53 -2.13
C THR A 52 5.92 0.41 -2.37
N PRO A 53 6.55 0.38 -3.55
CA PRO A 53 7.66 1.27 -3.86
C PRO A 53 7.21 2.74 -3.84
N GLN A 54 8.03 3.63 -3.29
CA GLN A 54 7.77 5.09 -3.27
C GLN A 54 9.08 5.86 -3.46
N GLY A 55 9.72 5.69 -4.61
CA GLY A 55 10.90 6.48 -4.95
C GLY A 55 12.22 5.90 -4.45
N TYR A 56 13.26 6.32 -5.17
CA TYR A 56 14.64 6.29 -4.73
C TYR A 56 15.26 7.65 -5.08
N SER A 57 16.16 8.14 -4.23
CA SER A 57 16.75 9.47 -4.43
C SER A 57 17.60 9.48 -5.71
N GLY A 58 17.13 10.17 -6.74
CA GLY A 58 17.87 10.34 -8.01
C GLY A 58 17.78 9.17 -8.99
N ALA A 59 16.87 8.21 -8.82
CA ALA A 59 16.70 7.10 -9.77
C ALA A 59 15.27 6.51 -9.79
N ALA A 60 15.11 5.37 -10.47
CA ALA A 60 13.86 4.61 -10.55
C ALA A 60 13.44 4.01 -9.20
N ASN A 61 12.14 3.70 -9.07
CA ASN A 61 11.56 3.05 -7.89
C ASN A 61 12.06 1.62 -7.65
N TYR A 62 12.75 1.04 -8.62
CA TYR A 62 13.33 -0.29 -8.54
C TYR A 62 14.61 -0.38 -9.38
N SER A 63 15.42 -1.38 -9.10
CA SER A 63 16.57 -1.77 -9.90
C SER A 63 16.53 -3.28 -10.17
N VAL A 64 17.08 -3.66 -11.32
CA VAL A 64 17.26 -5.06 -11.71
C VAL A 64 18.70 -5.19 -12.20
N SER A 65 19.46 -6.10 -11.62
CA SER A 65 20.78 -6.48 -12.13
C SER A 65 20.90 -7.98 -12.28
N TYR A 66 21.63 -8.38 -13.31
CA TYR A 66 21.99 -9.77 -13.53
C TYR A 66 23.49 -9.84 -13.79
N ASP A 67 24.21 -10.52 -12.90
CA ASP A 67 25.65 -10.76 -13.05
C ASP A 67 25.88 -12.23 -13.43
N ARG A 68 26.53 -12.47 -14.56
CA ARG A 68 26.75 -13.83 -15.07
C ARG A 68 28.09 -14.36 -14.56
N VAL A 69 28.05 -15.50 -13.86
CA VAL A 69 29.25 -16.29 -13.52
C VAL A 69 29.27 -17.61 -14.31
N SER A 70 30.37 -18.37 -14.24
CA SER A 70 30.54 -19.60 -15.03
C SER A 70 29.59 -20.74 -14.63
N THR A 71 29.03 -20.69 -13.43
CA THR A 71 28.17 -21.72 -12.82
C THR A 71 26.68 -21.37 -12.80
N GLY A 72 26.29 -20.24 -13.37
CA GLY A 72 24.97 -19.63 -13.17
C GLY A 72 25.11 -18.11 -13.14
N GLY A 73 24.07 -17.37 -12.79
CA GLY A 73 24.20 -15.92 -12.61
C GLY A 73 23.42 -15.47 -11.39
N VAL A 74 23.82 -14.32 -10.85
CA VAL A 74 23.16 -13.67 -9.73
C VAL A 74 22.09 -12.73 -10.28
N LEU A 75 20.83 -12.95 -9.91
CA LEU A 75 19.73 -12.03 -10.18
C LEU A 75 19.42 -11.25 -8.90
N ASP A 76 19.45 -9.93 -8.99
CA ASP A 76 19.06 -9.01 -7.92
C ASP A 76 17.97 -8.07 -8.43
N VAL A 77 16.80 -8.13 -7.77
CA VAL A 77 15.69 -7.21 -8.02
C VAL A 77 15.41 -6.47 -6.72
N ARG A 78 15.53 -5.15 -6.74
CA ARG A 78 15.25 -4.29 -5.57
C ARG A 78 14.16 -3.31 -5.87
N ALA A 79 13.20 -3.20 -4.96
CA ALA A 79 12.26 -2.10 -4.93
C ALA A 79 12.57 -1.16 -3.77
N TYR A 80 12.41 0.14 -3.99
CA TYR A 80 12.77 1.19 -3.03
C TYR A 80 11.57 2.02 -2.58
N ARG A 81 11.62 2.48 -1.34
CA ARG A 81 10.69 3.43 -0.74
C ARG A 81 11.48 4.42 0.08
N ILE A 82 11.43 5.70 -0.27
CA ILE A 82 11.85 6.76 0.65
C ILE A 82 10.78 6.81 1.75
N TYR A 83 11.22 6.78 3.00
CA TYR A 83 10.34 6.78 4.16
C TYR A 83 10.80 7.87 5.12
N GLY A 84 9.95 8.85 5.39
CA GLY A 84 10.29 9.99 6.24
C GLY A 84 10.45 11.29 5.45
N SER A 85 11.03 12.30 6.09
CA SER A 85 11.05 13.68 5.56
C SER A 85 12.28 13.98 4.70
N THR A 86 13.27 13.09 4.69
CA THR A 86 14.52 13.27 3.94
C THR A 86 14.69 12.18 2.90
N THR A 87 15.52 12.43 1.89
CA THR A 87 15.83 11.45 0.85
C THR A 87 16.80 10.34 1.30
N THR A 88 17.34 10.46 2.52
CA THR A 88 18.33 9.53 3.08
C THR A 88 17.69 8.37 3.84
N GLU A 89 16.46 8.56 4.32
CA GLU A 89 15.72 7.50 5.00
C GLU A 89 15.00 6.65 3.95
N SER A 90 15.55 5.46 3.68
CA SER A 90 15.02 4.57 2.65
C SER A 90 14.87 3.14 3.15
N GLN A 91 13.84 2.49 2.62
CA GLN A 91 13.56 1.07 2.78
C GLN A 91 13.68 0.40 1.43
N TYR A 92 14.09 -0.87 1.41
CA TYR A 92 14.10 -1.67 0.21
C TYR A 92 13.71 -3.11 0.47
N ILE A 93 13.13 -3.74 -0.55
CA ILE A 93 12.87 -5.19 -0.59
C ILE A 93 13.71 -5.77 -1.71
N VAL A 94 14.46 -6.83 -1.39
CA VAL A 94 15.34 -7.54 -2.34
C VAL A 94 14.74 -8.91 -2.64
N LEU A 95 14.60 -9.23 -3.92
CA LEU A 95 14.45 -10.59 -4.41
C LEU A 95 15.79 -10.97 -5.04
N PHE A 96 16.47 -11.96 -4.43
CA PHE A 96 17.83 -12.33 -4.77
C PHE A 96 17.91 -13.84 -5.06
N GLY A 97 18.62 -14.20 -6.12
CA GLY A 97 18.99 -15.58 -6.44
C GLY A 97 20.45 -15.65 -6.89
N ALA A 98 21.18 -16.68 -6.45
CA ALA A 98 22.58 -16.95 -6.78
C ALA A 98 22.78 -18.42 -7.17
#